data_AF-A0A2S2F845-F1
#
_entry.id   AF-A0A2S2F845-F1
#
_cell.length_a   1.000
_cell.length_b   1.000
_cell.length_c   1.000
_cell.angle_alpha   90.00
_cell.angle_beta   90.00
_cell.angle_gamma   90.00
#
_symmetry.space_group_name_H-M   'P 1'
#
loop_
_entity.id
_entity.type
_entity.pdbx_description
1 polymer ?
#
loop_
_entity_poly.entity_id
_entity_poly.type
_entity_poly.pdbx_seq_one_letter_code
_entity_poly.pdbx_strand_id
1 'polypeptide(L)'
;MLKPLEKIKLSKESTSIVDTLLNGSPKALEKIKLSKRLTEITALLMGSGSQQTTEAPSVDLSPFEAIVNSNEITLDTLGGAIASTKQILDGNLVVPSILLQAAEVVADQLNSESFFDSMTTDEKNDFLKMSHDLSDLLSPEHVESIEINDILAQTADTSAISTVDPSQQDLIDNNYQTGKIKINGLNIAIENPIGSVRSGTSSSGVEWQTEMTAHYGYIEGTKGADGDEVDVFVLPGVSPAYIGPYFVIFQNDENGDFDEHKVIIGAPSRVVAAQVYREHYDEHWAGMGQIIEYSYEGLLQFLEDLKYQTDYSVGAFYDAWSADGIYEFLPVSKIITENAPELKEAKISREDPIVVYERMNQYYMVHGHERMALAESRKERMIPCIIFHDEDINWQIIKSAIRRAGSPVDPVSLGALLQEEIEKKALKGLIA
;
A
#
# COMPACT_ATOMS: atom_id res chain seq x y z
N MET A 1 34.44 20.60 -25.18
CA MET A 1 34.62 21.64 -24.15
C MET A 1 33.64 22.76 -24.40
N LEU A 2 32.89 23.19 -23.37
CA LEU A 2 31.95 24.32 -23.43
C LEU A 2 32.67 25.62 -23.78
N LYS A 3 32.04 26.46 -24.61
CA LYS A 3 32.55 27.80 -24.96
C LYS A 3 32.51 28.72 -23.72
N PRO A 4 33.39 29.74 -23.63
CA PRO A 4 33.46 30.63 -22.46
C PRO A 4 32.11 31.27 -22.06
N LEU A 5 31.28 31.65 -23.05
CA LEU A 5 29.95 32.20 -22.81
C LEU A 5 28.96 31.18 -22.21
N GLU A 6 29.08 29.90 -22.55
CA GLU A 6 28.24 28.82 -22.02
C GLU A 6 28.62 28.51 -20.57
N LYS A 7 29.92 28.53 -20.26
CA LYS A 7 30.43 28.40 -18.88
C LYS A 7 29.96 29.53 -17.97
N ILE A 8 29.93 30.77 -18.47
CA ILE A 8 29.45 31.94 -17.70
C ILE A 8 27.94 31.85 -17.45
N LYS A 9 27.15 31.39 -18.43
CA LYS A 9 25.70 31.17 -18.25
C LYS A 9 25.43 30.09 -17.21
N LEU A 10 26.12 28.95 -17.30
CA LEU A 10 26.00 27.83 -16.36
C LEU A 10 26.43 28.23 -14.94
N SER A 11 27.49 29.02 -14.79
CA SER A 11 27.94 29.52 -13.49
C SER A 11 26.91 30.46 -12.85
N LYS A 12 26.25 31.32 -13.62
CA LYS A 12 25.15 32.17 -13.11
C LYS A 12 23.93 31.36 -12.69
N GLU A 13 23.63 30.29 -13.42
CA GLU A 13 22.56 29.35 -13.10
C GLU A 13 22.84 28.62 -11.78
N SER A 14 24.08 28.14 -11.56
CA SER A 14 24.51 27.56 -10.29
C SER A 14 24.37 28.53 -9.11
N THR A 15 24.80 29.79 -9.26
CA THR A 15 24.69 30.78 -8.18
C THR A 15 23.22 31.09 -7.86
N SER A 16 22.34 31.18 -8.87
CA SER A 16 20.90 31.38 -8.65
C SER A 16 20.24 30.19 -7.94
N ILE A 17 20.67 28.96 -8.22
CA ILE A 17 20.18 27.74 -7.55
C ILE A 17 20.62 27.73 -6.08
N VAL A 18 21.89 28.05 -5.82
CA VAL A 18 22.44 28.14 -4.45
C VAL A 18 21.73 29.24 -3.65
N ASP A 19 21.49 30.41 -4.23
CA ASP A 19 20.73 31.48 -3.58
C ASP A 19 19.28 31.08 -3.28
N THR A 20 18.67 30.24 -4.12
CA THR A 20 17.32 29.70 -3.91
C THR A 20 17.28 28.67 -2.78
N LEU A 21 18.32 27.83 -2.67
CA LEU A 21 18.47 26.86 -1.58
C LEU A 21 18.77 27.53 -0.23
N LEU A 22 19.49 28.65 -0.25
CA LEU A 22 19.86 29.39 0.96
C LEU A 22 18.76 30.34 1.45
N ASN A 23 17.95 30.92 0.54
CA ASN A 23 16.97 31.95 0.89
C ASN A 23 15.49 31.52 0.78
N GLY A 24 15.20 30.30 0.32
CA GLY A 24 13.85 29.72 0.30
C GLY A 24 13.73 28.50 1.20
N SER A 25 12.49 28.11 1.56
CA SER A 25 12.19 26.81 2.19
C SER A 25 11.56 25.83 1.18
N PRO A 26 12.32 25.32 0.17
CA PRO A 26 11.80 24.35 -0.77
C PRO A 26 11.50 23.01 -0.09
N LYS A 27 10.50 22.28 -0.60
CA LYS A 27 10.13 20.94 -0.11
C LYS A 27 11.26 19.94 -0.37
N ALA A 28 11.30 18.82 0.38
CA ALA A 28 12.40 17.85 0.34
C ALA A 28 12.73 17.35 -1.08
N LEU A 29 11.72 17.04 -1.89
CA LEU A 29 11.89 16.59 -3.27
C LEU A 29 12.48 17.68 -4.20
N GLU A 30 12.13 18.94 -3.97
CA GLU A 30 12.70 20.07 -4.73
C GLU A 30 14.17 20.30 -4.36
N LYS A 31 14.55 20.13 -3.08
CA LYS A 31 15.95 20.19 -2.64
C LYS A 31 16.82 19.12 -3.30
N ILE A 32 16.29 17.90 -3.44
CA ILE A 32 16.98 16.77 -4.08
C ILE A 32 17.15 17.03 -5.59
N LYS A 33 16.08 17.46 -6.28
CA LYS A 33 16.14 17.82 -7.71
C LYS A 33 17.12 18.97 -7.98
N LEU A 34 17.14 19.99 -7.12
CA LEU A 34 18.06 21.14 -7.22
C LEU A 34 19.52 20.76 -6.91
N SER A 35 19.75 19.89 -5.92
CA SER A 35 21.08 19.39 -5.56
C SER A 35 21.69 18.54 -6.69
N LYS A 36 20.91 17.63 -7.27
CA LYS A 36 21.32 16.83 -8.44
C LYS A 36 21.68 17.72 -9.63
N ARG A 37 20.88 18.77 -9.87
CA ARG A 37 21.14 19.74 -10.95
C ARG A 37 22.42 20.54 -10.71
N LEU A 38 22.73 20.90 -9.46
CA LEU A 38 23.98 21.57 -9.10
C LEU A 38 25.20 20.66 -9.34
N THR A 39 25.09 19.37 -9.02
CA THR A 39 26.14 18.36 -9.28
C THR A 39 26.38 18.15 -10.77
N GLU A 40 25.31 18.08 -11.58
CA GLU A 40 25.41 17.99 -13.05
C GLU A 40 26.11 19.22 -13.64
N ILE A 41 25.74 20.43 -13.21
CA ILE A 41 26.37 21.67 -13.68
C ILE A 41 27.85 21.73 -13.24
N THR A 42 28.15 21.28 -12.02
CA THR A 42 29.54 21.23 -11.50
C THR A 42 30.39 20.25 -12.30
N ALA A 43 29.87 19.07 -12.64
CA ALA A 43 30.54 18.10 -13.50
C ALA A 43 30.78 18.63 -14.93
N LEU A 44 29.80 19.35 -15.49
CA LEU A 44 29.90 19.99 -16.81
C LEU A 44 30.93 21.13 -16.83
N LEU A 45 31.06 21.88 -15.73
CA LEU A 45 32.02 22.98 -15.60
C LEU A 45 33.46 22.48 -15.38
N MET A 46 33.64 21.39 -14.62
CA MET A 46 34.97 20.89 -14.25
C MET A 46 35.65 20.09 -15.37
N GLY A 47 34.90 19.47 -16.28
CA GLY A 47 35.45 18.79 -17.46
C GLY A 47 36.27 17.54 -17.11
N SER A 48 36.00 16.44 -17.81
CA SER A 48 36.68 15.16 -17.62
C SER A 48 38.19 15.27 -17.86
N GLY A 49 38.97 15.30 -16.78
CA GLY A 49 40.43 15.24 -16.84
C GLY A 49 41.09 15.25 -15.47
N SER A 50 41.91 14.22 -15.23
CA SER A 50 42.91 14.01 -14.16
C SER A 50 42.45 13.60 -12.75
N GLN A 51 42.81 12.36 -12.40
CA GLN A 51 42.99 11.85 -11.03
C GLN A 51 44.18 12.55 -10.36
N GLN A 52 44.00 13.10 -9.16
CA GLN A 52 44.50 12.52 -7.90
C GLN A 52 44.13 13.38 -6.67
N THR A 53 43.56 12.68 -5.68
CA THR A 53 43.67 12.86 -4.22
C THR A 53 43.35 14.21 -3.59
N THR A 54 42.11 14.31 -3.12
CA THR A 54 41.81 14.75 -1.75
C THR A 54 40.96 13.65 -1.12
N GLU A 55 41.51 12.95 -0.13
CA GLU A 55 40.84 11.87 0.61
C GLU A 55 39.55 12.39 1.26
N ALA A 56 38.42 11.88 0.78
CA ALA A 56 37.27 11.63 1.65
C ALA A 56 37.60 10.39 2.51
N PRO A 57 37.10 10.28 3.74
CA PRO A 57 37.44 9.15 4.61
C PRO A 57 37.08 7.83 3.93
N SER A 58 38.06 6.94 3.72
CA SER A 58 37.80 5.59 3.22
C SER A 58 37.27 4.75 4.37
N VAL A 59 35.99 4.42 4.34
CA VAL A 59 35.38 3.46 5.27
C VAL A 59 35.90 2.07 4.93
N ASP A 60 36.26 1.29 5.95
CA ASP A 60 36.64 -0.11 5.80
C ASP A 60 35.39 -0.97 5.51
N LEU A 61 35.36 -1.63 4.35
CA LEU A 61 34.22 -2.47 3.95
C LEU A 61 34.50 -3.97 4.14
N SER A 62 35.71 -4.34 4.56
CA SER A 62 36.12 -5.75 4.70
C SER A 62 35.26 -6.58 5.66
N PRO A 63 34.66 -6.03 6.74
CA PRO A 63 33.74 -6.80 7.58
C PRO A 63 32.45 -7.20 6.83
N PHE A 64 31.93 -6.31 5.98
CA PHE A 64 30.75 -6.61 5.14
C PHE A 64 31.09 -7.62 4.05
N GLU A 65 32.27 -7.51 3.45
CA GLU A 65 32.77 -8.48 2.47
C GLU A 65 32.94 -9.88 3.07
N ALA A 66 33.39 -9.99 4.33
CA ALA A 66 33.51 -11.27 5.03
C ALA A 66 32.14 -11.91 5.30
N ILE A 67 31.16 -11.11 5.72
CA ILE A 67 29.79 -11.56 5.95
C ILE A 67 29.17 -12.04 4.62
N VAL A 68 29.25 -11.22 3.55
CA VAL A 68 28.59 -11.50 2.27
C VAL A 68 29.26 -12.62 1.49
N ASN A 69 30.60 -12.63 1.40
CA ASN A 69 31.32 -13.55 0.52
C ASN A 69 31.65 -14.89 1.18
N SER A 70 31.76 -14.91 2.50
CA SER A 70 32.21 -16.09 3.25
C SER A 70 31.17 -16.62 4.24
N ASN A 71 30.01 -15.97 4.37
CA ASN A 71 29.02 -16.23 5.43
C ASN A 71 29.64 -16.26 6.84
N GLU A 72 30.71 -15.49 7.05
CA GLU A 72 31.42 -15.46 8.32
C GLU A 72 30.71 -14.49 9.26
N ILE A 73 29.88 -15.02 10.17
CA ILE A 73 29.15 -14.25 11.18
C ILE A 73 29.75 -14.57 12.56
N THR A 74 30.73 -13.77 12.94
CA THR A 74 31.44 -13.81 14.22
C THR A 74 31.21 -12.51 15.00
N LEU A 75 31.49 -12.49 16.30
CA LEU A 75 31.41 -11.24 17.10
C LEU A 75 32.37 -10.17 16.54
N ASP A 76 33.53 -10.57 16.02
CA ASP A 76 34.52 -9.66 15.45
C ASP A 76 34.06 -9.05 14.11
N THR A 77 33.45 -9.85 13.23
CA THR A 77 32.92 -9.37 11.94
C THR A 77 31.70 -8.46 12.13
N LEU A 78 30.79 -8.79 13.05
CA LEU A 78 29.67 -7.92 13.43
C LEU A 78 30.16 -6.61 14.08
N GLY A 79 31.12 -6.70 15.00
CA GLY A 79 31.73 -5.53 15.63
C GLY A 79 32.39 -4.59 14.61
N GLY A 80 33.09 -5.15 13.62
CA GLY A 80 33.68 -4.39 12.51
C GLY A 80 32.65 -3.74 11.59
N ALA A 81 31.56 -4.45 11.27
CA ALA A 81 30.45 -3.94 10.48
C ALA A 81 29.79 -2.73 11.18
N ILE A 82 29.50 -2.85 12.48
CA ILE A 82 28.95 -1.79 13.33
C ILE A 82 29.83 -0.53 13.31
N ALA A 83 31.15 -0.68 13.47
CA ALA A 83 32.09 0.44 13.48
C ALA A 83 32.13 1.17 12.13
N SER A 84 32.06 0.41 11.04
CA SER A 84 32.10 0.93 9.67
C SER A 84 30.79 1.63 9.30
N THR A 85 29.64 1.10 9.73
CA THR A 85 28.32 1.76 9.61
C THR A 85 28.30 3.12 10.30
N LYS A 86 28.82 3.22 11.53
CA LYS A 86 28.94 4.51 12.25
C LYS A 86 29.71 5.54 11.44
N GLN A 87 30.83 5.13 10.85
CA GLN A 87 31.68 6.03 10.05
C GLN A 87 30.98 6.51 8.77
N ILE A 88 30.16 5.66 8.14
CA ILE A 88 29.35 6.03 6.97
C ILE A 88 28.30 7.08 7.35
N LEU A 89 27.58 6.84 8.44
CA LEU A 89 26.51 7.70 8.93
C LEU A 89 27.05 9.07 9.40
N ASP A 90 28.12 9.07 10.21
CA ASP A 90 28.77 10.31 10.69
C ASP A 90 29.36 11.15 9.54
N GLY A 91 29.75 10.48 8.45
CA GLY A 91 30.29 11.12 7.24
C GLY A 91 29.24 11.65 6.27
N ASN A 92 27.94 11.41 6.50
CA ASN A 92 26.87 11.64 5.52
C ASN A 92 27.18 10.98 4.15
N LEU A 93 27.84 9.82 4.19
CA LEU A 93 28.27 9.10 2.99
C LEU A 93 27.10 8.26 2.45
N VAL A 94 27.11 8.02 1.14
CA VAL A 94 26.16 7.12 0.49
C VAL A 94 26.37 5.70 1.04
N VAL A 95 25.30 5.08 1.54
CA VAL A 95 25.33 3.72 2.09
C VAL A 95 25.67 2.73 0.97
N PRO A 96 26.78 1.97 1.06
CA PRO A 96 27.16 0.99 0.06
C PRO A 96 26.22 -0.23 0.07
N SER A 97 25.91 -0.78 -1.10
CA SER A 97 25.02 -1.95 -1.24
C SER A 97 25.49 -3.18 -0.47
N ILE A 98 26.80 -3.34 -0.28
CA ILE A 98 27.38 -4.46 0.47
C ILE A 98 27.01 -4.45 1.96
N LEU A 99 26.71 -3.27 2.50
CA LEU A 99 26.24 -3.10 3.88
C LEU A 99 24.83 -3.68 4.04
N LEU A 100 23.99 -3.52 3.02
CA LEU A 100 22.63 -4.06 2.97
C LEU A 100 22.65 -5.58 2.77
N GLN A 101 23.49 -6.07 1.85
CA GLN A 101 23.70 -7.51 1.62
C GLN A 101 24.24 -8.23 2.87
N ALA A 102 25.11 -7.58 3.64
CA ALA A 102 25.60 -8.15 4.89
C ALA A 102 24.49 -8.24 5.95
N ALA A 103 23.59 -7.25 6.01
CA ALA A 103 22.44 -7.29 6.92
C ALA A 103 21.47 -8.44 6.57
N GLU A 104 21.27 -8.73 5.28
CA GLU A 104 20.47 -9.86 4.79
C GLU A 104 21.07 -11.21 5.22
N VAL A 105 22.38 -11.41 5.00
CA VAL A 105 23.07 -12.65 5.40
C VAL A 105 23.00 -12.87 6.92
N VAL A 106 23.11 -11.80 7.71
CA VAL A 106 22.95 -11.86 9.16
C VAL A 106 21.52 -12.24 9.56
N ALA A 107 20.51 -11.62 8.94
CA ALA A 107 19.10 -11.93 9.23
C ALA A 107 18.73 -13.38 8.87
N ASP A 108 19.19 -13.89 7.72
CA ASP A 108 18.95 -15.26 7.29
C ASP A 108 19.53 -16.29 8.27
N GLN A 109 20.70 -16.03 8.83
CA GLN A 109 21.33 -16.92 9.79
C GLN A 109 20.72 -16.84 11.18
N LEU A 110 20.28 -15.66 11.63
CA LEU A 110 19.58 -15.52 12.91
C LEU A 110 18.21 -16.23 12.92
N ASN A 111 17.59 -16.37 11.75
CA ASN A 111 16.35 -17.12 11.55
C ASN A 111 16.55 -18.64 11.43
N SER A 112 17.79 -19.13 11.38
CA SER A 112 18.11 -20.56 11.38
C SER A 112 18.09 -21.12 12.80
N GLU A 113 17.26 -22.13 13.06
CA GLU A 113 17.19 -22.82 14.35
C GLU A 113 18.55 -23.41 14.79
N SER A 114 19.43 -23.74 13.83
CA SER A 114 20.71 -24.40 14.10
C SER A 114 21.88 -23.45 14.39
N PHE A 115 21.75 -22.15 14.10
CA PHE A 115 22.86 -21.19 14.19
C PHE A 115 23.37 -21.03 15.63
N PHE A 116 22.46 -21.04 16.59
CA PHE A 116 22.79 -20.86 17.99
C PHE A 116 23.11 -22.18 18.71
N ASP A 117 23.00 -23.34 18.06
CA ASP A 117 23.11 -24.63 18.75
C ASP A 117 24.49 -24.90 19.35
N SER A 118 25.54 -24.32 18.76
CA SER A 118 26.92 -24.46 19.23
C SER A 118 27.41 -23.36 20.17
N MET A 119 26.57 -22.36 20.50
CA MET A 119 26.96 -21.19 21.27
C MET A 119 26.55 -21.29 22.75
N THR A 120 27.35 -20.70 23.63
CA THR A 120 26.98 -20.49 25.04
C THR A 120 25.88 -19.44 25.17
N THR A 121 25.14 -19.44 26.29
CA THR A 121 24.09 -18.44 26.55
C THR A 121 24.62 -17.00 26.50
N ASP A 122 25.84 -16.77 26.98
CA ASP A 122 26.46 -15.45 26.99
C ASP A 122 26.81 -15.00 25.57
N GLU A 123 27.36 -15.88 24.73
CA GLU A 123 27.63 -15.60 23.32
C GLU A 123 26.34 -15.30 22.55
N LYS A 124 25.27 -16.08 22.78
CA LYS A 124 23.95 -15.80 22.16
C LYS A 124 23.44 -14.40 22.53
N ASN A 125 23.55 -14.03 23.80
CA ASN A 125 23.12 -12.73 24.28
C ASN A 125 23.97 -11.60 23.68
N ASP A 126 25.28 -11.80 23.53
CA ASP A 126 26.18 -10.83 22.90
C ASP A 126 25.90 -10.68 21.40
N PHE A 127 25.62 -11.77 20.68
CA PHE A 127 25.20 -11.74 19.28
C PHE A 127 23.87 -11.02 19.09
N LEU A 128 22.87 -11.33 19.92
CA LEU A 128 21.56 -10.66 19.86
C LEU A 128 21.70 -9.16 20.19
N LYS A 129 22.56 -8.81 21.15
CA LYS A 129 22.84 -7.42 21.49
C LYS A 129 23.57 -6.69 20.37
N MET A 130 24.58 -7.28 19.75
CA MET A 130 25.30 -6.66 18.62
C MET A 130 24.41 -6.54 17.37
N SER A 131 23.56 -7.53 17.11
CA SER A 131 22.54 -7.45 16.07
C SER A 131 21.56 -6.31 16.37
N HIS A 132 21.16 -6.14 17.64
CA HIS A 132 20.33 -5.03 18.07
C HIS A 132 21.07 -3.69 17.95
N ASP A 133 22.34 -3.60 18.33
CA ASP A 133 23.16 -2.39 18.20
C ASP A 133 23.35 -2.00 16.72
N LEU A 134 23.53 -2.98 15.82
CA LEU A 134 23.60 -2.75 14.37
C LEU A 134 22.25 -2.28 13.81
N SER A 135 21.15 -2.89 14.26
CA SER A 135 19.79 -2.46 13.95
C SER A 135 19.49 -1.05 14.51
N ASP A 136 19.99 -0.73 15.70
CA ASP A 136 19.80 0.55 16.40
C ASP A 136 20.59 1.68 15.74
N LEU A 137 21.77 1.37 15.20
CA LEU A 137 22.54 2.33 14.39
C LEU A 137 21.89 2.62 13.05
N LEU A 138 21.09 1.67 12.57
CA LEU A 138 20.26 1.81 11.39
C LEU A 138 18.84 2.29 11.76
N SER A 139 18.59 2.73 13.01
CA SER A 139 17.24 3.00 13.53
C SER A 139 16.65 4.38 13.21
N PRO A 140 15.31 4.52 13.30
CA PRO A 140 14.56 5.55 12.58
C PRO A 140 14.51 6.96 13.18
N GLU A 141 15.25 7.30 14.25
CA GLU A 141 15.34 8.72 14.66
C GLU A 141 16.14 9.58 13.66
N HIS A 142 16.88 8.95 12.74
CA HIS A 142 17.64 9.61 11.67
C HIS A 142 17.20 9.25 10.23
N VAL A 143 16.28 8.29 10.05
CA VAL A 143 15.78 7.85 8.74
C VAL A 143 14.33 7.39 8.94
N GLU A 144 13.34 8.03 8.31
CA GLU A 144 11.95 7.53 8.34
C GLU A 144 11.93 6.04 7.92
N SER A 145 11.34 5.21 8.77
CA SER A 145 11.51 3.75 8.95
C SER A 145 11.63 2.92 7.66
N ILE A 146 12.80 2.32 7.46
CA ILE A 146 13.01 1.19 6.53
C ILE A 146 13.03 -0.08 7.37
N GLU A 147 11.99 -0.91 7.27
CA GLU A 147 11.92 -2.23 7.90
C GLU A 147 12.61 -3.29 7.03
N ILE A 148 12.92 -4.46 7.60
CA ILE A 148 13.54 -5.56 6.84
C ILE A 148 12.71 -5.96 5.61
N ASN A 149 11.38 -5.89 5.72
CA ASN A 149 10.49 -6.16 4.60
C ASN A 149 10.62 -5.11 3.48
N ASP A 150 10.95 -3.85 3.80
CA ASP A 150 11.21 -2.82 2.79
C ASP A 150 12.50 -3.11 2.02
N ILE A 151 13.52 -3.64 2.71
CA ILE A 151 14.79 -4.03 2.09
C ILE A 151 14.57 -5.25 1.19
N LEU A 152 13.94 -6.30 1.73
CA LEU A 152 13.68 -7.53 1.02
C LEU A 152 12.78 -7.31 -0.21
N ALA A 153 11.81 -6.39 -0.13
CA ALA A 153 11.00 -5.99 -1.27
C ALA A 153 11.85 -5.42 -2.42
N GLN A 154 12.90 -4.66 -2.12
CA GLN A 154 13.80 -4.06 -3.11
C GLN A 154 14.73 -5.05 -3.81
N THR A 155 14.74 -6.33 -3.40
CA THR A 155 15.46 -7.41 -4.11
C THR A 155 14.75 -7.89 -5.38
N ALA A 156 13.55 -7.36 -5.66
CA ALA A 156 12.85 -7.61 -6.92
C ALA A 156 13.64 -7.03 -8.11
N ASP A 157 13.68 -7.75 -9.23
CA ASP A 157 14.37 -7.29 -10.45
C ASP A 157 13.79 -5.99 -11.00
N THR A 158 12.51 -5.69 -10.71
CA THR A 158 11.81 -4.46 -11.10
C THR A 158 12.13 -3.25 -10.21
N SER A 159 12.93 -3.43 -9.16
CA SER A 159 13.32 -2.35 -8.27
C SER A 159 14.02 -1.23 -9.01
N ALA A 160 13.76 0.03 -8.63
CA ALA A 160 14.47 1.19 -9.16
C ALA A 160 15.99 1.19 -8.87
N ILE A 161 16.45 0.35 -7.93
CA ILE A 161 17.88 0.17 -7.59
C ILE A 161 18.47 -1.12 -8.18
N SER A 162 17.67 -1.93 -8.86
CA SER A 162 18.13 -3.14 -9.54
C SER A 162 19.09 -2.80 -10.69
N THR A 163 20.08 -3.66 -10.92
CA THR A 163 20.92 -3.62 -12.13
C THR A 163 20.35 -4.46 -13.28
N VAL A 164 19.28 -5.21 -13.00
CA VAL A 164 18.50 -5.99 -13.97
C VAL A 164 17.26 -5.17 -14.31
N ASP A 165 16.82 -5.22 -15.56
CA ASP A 165 15.58 -4.58 -16.03
C ASP A 165 14.83 -5.62 -16.87
N PRO A 166 13.85 -6.35 -16.27
CA PRO A 166 13.10 -7.39 -16.97
C PRO A 166 12.42 -6.86 -18.23
N SER A 167 12.41 -7.65 -19.30
CA SER A 167 11.63 -7.27 -20.48
C SER A 167 10.13 -7.36 -20.19
N GLN A 168 9.30 -6.67 -20.97
CA GLN A 168 7.84 -6.81 -20.88
C GLN A 168 7.39 -8.27 -21.03
N GLN A 169 8.08 -9.07 -21.83
CA GLN A 169 7.77 -10.49 -21.98
C GLN A 169 8.12 -11.28 -20.72
N ASP A 170 9.24 -10.95 -20.04
CA ASP A 170 9.60 -11.60 -18.77
C ASP A 170 8.58 -11.29 -17.68
N LEU A 171 8.03 -10.07 -17.65
CA LEU A 171 6.94 -9.71 -16.73
C LEU A 171 5.67 -10.52 -17.02
N ILE A 172 5.28 -10.65 -18.29
CA ILE A 172 4.10 -11.43 -18.70
C ILE A 172 4.27 -12.92 -18.38
N ASP A 173 5.47 -13.46 -18.57
CA ASP A 173 5.77 -14.89 -18.35
C ASP A 173 6.16 -15.20 -16.89
N ASN A 174 6.14 -14.20 -16.00
CA ASN A 174 6.63 -14.29 -14.61
C ASN A 174 8.05 -14.88 -14.52
N ASN A 175 8.93 -14.50 -15.45
CA ASN A 175 10.31 -14.96 -15.57
C ASN A 175 11.29 -13.91 -15.04
N TYR A 176 11.11 -13.49 -13.78
CA TYR A 176 11.96 -12.52 -13.11
C TYR A 176 11.97 -12.78 -11.60
N GLN A 177 12.97 -12.24 -10.90
CA GLN A 177 13.04 -12.35 -9.45
C GLN A 177 12.08 -11.36 -8.78
N THR A 178 11.15 -11.87 -7.97
CA THR A 178 10.35 -11.08 -7.04
C THR A 178 11.08 -10.94 -5.70
N GLY A 179 10.89 -9.83 -4.99
CA GLY A 179 11.31 -9.71 -3.60
C GLY A 179 10.51 -10.66 -2.71
N LYS A 180 11.11 -11.24 -1.67
CA LYS A 180 10.44 -12.22 -0.80
C LYS A 180 10.38 -11.69 0.62
N ILE A 181 9.17 -11.42 1.11
CA ILE A 181 8.94 -10.90 2.46
C ILE A 181 8.03 -11.84 3.25
N LYS A 182 8.05 -11.70 4.58
CA LYS A 182 7.21 -12.49 5.48
C LYS A 182 6.56 -11.60 6.54
N ILE A 183 5.25 -11.67 6.64
CA ILE A 183 4.47 -10.91 7.63
C ILE A 183 3.53 -11.88 8.36
N ASN A 184 3.73 -12.03 9.68
CA ASN A 184 2.99 -12.96 10.54
C ASN A 184 2.98 -14.42 10.05
N GLY A 185 3.93 -14.81 9.21
CA GLY A 185 3.99 -16.15 8.60
C GLY A 185 3.35 -16.25 7.21
N LEU A 186 2.67 -15.20 6.72
CA LEU A 186 2.29 -15.08 5.31
C LEU A 186 3.56 -14.88 4.48
N ASN A 187 3.75 -15.72 3.47
CA ASN A 187 4.81 -15.50 2.47
C ASN A 187 4.23 -14.59 1.38
N ILE A 188 4.96 -13.52 1.07
CA ILE A 188 4.53 -12.51 0.10
C ILE A 188 5.66 -12.32 -0.91
N ALA A 189 5.30 -12.41 -2.19
CA ALA A 189 6.17 -12.08 -3.29
C ALA A 189 5.92 -10.63 -3.71
N ILE A 190 6.94 -9.78 -3.69
CA ILE A 190 6.89 -8.40 -4.14
C ILE A 190 7.35 -8.34 -5.59
N GLU A 191 6.42 -8.03 -6.47
CA GLU A 191 6.67 -7.85 -7.90
C GLU A 191 7.16 -6.46 -8.22
N ASN A 192 6.63 -5.43 -7.55
CA ASN A 192 6.99 -4.03 -7.76
C ASN A 192 7.14 -3.33 -6.40
N PRO A 193 8.38 -3.10 -5.92
CA PRO A 193 8.59 -2.42 -4.65
C PRO A 193 8.31 -0.92 -4.76
N ILE A 194 8.12 -0.26 -3.61
CA ILE A 194 7.94 1.19 -3.54
C ILE A 194 9.06 1.93 -4.32
N GLY A 195 8.67 2.97 -5.06
CA GLY A 195 9.56 3.77 -5.92
C GLY A 195 9.88 3.14 -7.28
N SER A 196 9.48 1.89 -7.54
CA SER A 196 9.52 1.31 -8.89
C SER A 196 8.38 1.86 -9.77
N VAL A 197 8.47 1.61 -11.07
CA VAL A 197 7.39 1.91 -12.03
C VAL A 197 6.81 0.60 -12.54
N ARG A 198 5.54 0.35 -12.23
CA ARG A 198 4.78 -0.74 -12.85
C ARG A 198 4.22 -0.26 -14.17
N SER A 199 4.20 -1.12 -15.18
CA SER A 199 3.69 -0.78 -16.51
C SER A 199 2.99 -1.97 -17.15
N GLY A 200 2.10 -1.69 -18.10
CA GLY A 200 1.39 -2.73 -18.82
C GLY A 200 0.59 -2.17 -19.99
N THR A 201 -0.23 -3.03 -20.61
CA THR A 201 -1.15 -2.65 -21.69
C THR A 201 -2.55 -3.08 -21.32
N SER A 202 -3.52 -2.16 -21.38
CA SER A 202 -4.93 -2.45 -21.10
C SER A 202 -5.56 -3.35 -22.17
N SER A 203 -6.76 -3.89 -21.88
CA SER A 203 -7.56 -4.66 -22.85
C SER A 203 -7.87 -3.89 -24.14
N SER A 204 -7.88 -2.56 -24.08
CA SER A 204 -8.07 -1.65 -25.23
C SER A 204 -6.79 -1.40 -26.04
N GLY A 205 -5.64 -1.94 -25.61
CA GLY A 205 -4.34 -1.76 -26.25
C GLY A 205 -3.61 -0.48 -25.84
N VAL A 206 -4.05 0.21 -24.79
CA VAL A 206 -3.43 1.44 -24.28
C VAL A 206 -2.37 1.08 -23.24
N GLU A 207 -1.13 1.54 -23.46
CA GLU A 207 -0.05 1.43 -22.48
C GLU A 207 -0.31 2.31 -21.27
N TRP A 208 -0.02 1.79 -20.07
CA TRP A 208 -0.15 2.52 -18.81
C TRP A 208 1.10 2.33 -17.96
N GLN A 209 1.35 3.29 -17.06
CA GLN A 209 2.45 3.26 -16.10
C GLN A 209 2.00 3.88 -14.77
N THR A 210 2.44 3.28 -13.66
CA THR A 210 2.15 3.70 -12.30
C THR A 210 3.44 3.71 -11.49
N GLU A 211 3.77 4.84 -10.86
CA GLU A 211 4.84 4.91 -9.86
C GLU A 211 4.32 4.34 -8.53
N MET A 212 5.02 3.38 -7.97
CA MET A 212 4.57 2.65 -6.78
C MET A 212 4.83 3.46 -5.50
N THR A 213 3.78 3.74 -4.73
CA THR A 213 3.85 4.40 -3.41
C THR A 213 3.78 3.40 -2.25
N ALA A 214 3.52 2.13 -2.55
CA ALA A 214 3.61 0.98 -1.66
C ALA A 214 4.25 -0.21 -2.39
N HIS A 215 4.74 -1.22 -1.67
CA HIS A 215 5.19 -2.46 -2.30
C HIS A 215 3.98 -3.24 -2.79
N TYR A 216 4.04 -3.74 -4.02
CA TYR A 216 2.97 -4.50 -4.64
C TYR A 216 3.44 -5.89 -5.07
N GLY A 217 2.55 -6.86 -4.94
CA GLY A 217 2.71 -8.22 -5.44
C GLY A 217 1.58 -9.08 -4.93
N TYR A 218 1.87 -10.31 -4.51
CA TYR A 218 0.83 -11.29 -4.17
C TYR A 218 1.18 -12.17 -2.96
N ILE A 219 0.15 -12.73 -2.32
CA ILE A 219 0.28 -13.64 -1.18
C ILE A 219 0.44 -15.08 -1.71
N GLU A 220 1.61 -15.68 -1.48
CA GLU A 220 1.94 -16.98 -2.05
C GLU A 220 1.07 -18.11 -1.48
N GLY A 221 0.69 -19.05 -2.35
CA GLY A 221 -0.11 -20.23 -1.94
C GLY A 221 -1.59 -19.92 -1.66
N THR A 222 -2.06 -18.74 -2.05
CA THR A 222 -3.47 -18.38 -2.06
C THR A 222 -4.07 -18.61 -3.45
N LYS A 223 -5.39 -18.53 -3.54
CA LYS A 223 -6.10 -18.53 -4.82
C LYS A 223 -7.19 -17.47 -4.75
N GLY A 224 -7.00 -16.40 -5.52
CA GLY A 224 -7.93 -15.33 -5.77
C GLY A 224 -9.14 -15.78 -6.58
N ALA A 225 -10.09 -14.85 -6.74
CA ALA A 225 -11.35 -15.14 -7.40
C ALA A 225 -11.24 -15.17 -8.94
N ASP A 226 -10.26 -14.46 -9.48
CA ASP A 226 -9.83 -14.46 -10.88
C ASP A 226 -9.06 -15.73 -11.27
N GLY A 227 -8.51 -16.43 -10.29
CA GLY A 227 -7.80 -17.70 -10.44
C GLY A 227 -6.30 -17.63 -10.19
N ASP A 228 -5.74 -16.43 -10.04
CA ASP A 228 -4.35 -16.17 -9.69
C ASP A 228 -4.17 -16.05 -8.16
N GLU A 229 -2.99 -15.75 -7.64
CA GLU A 229 -2.80 -15.48 -6.22
C GLU A 229 -3.50 -14.16 -5.78
N VAL A 230 -3.85 -14.05 -4.50
CA VAL A 230 -4.46 -12.82 -3.96
C VAL A 230 -3.43 -11.70 -3.91
N ASP A 231 -3.73 -10.62 -4.62
CA ASP A 231 -2.91 -9.42 -4.68
C ASP A 231 -2.78 -8.70 -3.34
N VAL A 232 -1.65 -8.04 -3.13
CA VAL A 232 -1.34 -7.30 -1.90
C VAL A 232 -0.56 -6.02 -2.14
N PHE A 233 -0.94 -4.97 -1.43
CA PHE A 233 -0.12 -3.79 -1.19
C PHE A 233 0.39 -3.78 0.25
N VAL A 234 1.68 -3.55 0.43
CA VAL A 234 2.34 -3.44 1.73
C VAL A 234 2.93 -2.04 1.85
N LEU A 235 2.43 -1.25 2.79
CA LEU A 235 2.98 0.08 3.08
C LEU A 235 4.44 -0.05 3.58
N PRO A 236 5.27 0.99 3.37
CA PRO A 236 6.61 0.99 3.94
C PRO A 236 6.56 0.95 5.48
N GLY A 237 7.60 0.37 6.09
CA GLY A 237 7.70 0.30 7.55
C GLY A 237 6.88 -0.82 8.19
N VAL A 238 6.44 -1.84 7.43
CA VAL A 238 5.71 -2.98 7.98
C VAL A 238 6.66 -4.07 8.45
N SER A 239 6.70 -4.31 9.76
CA SER A 239 7.57 -5.33 10.36
C SER A 239 7.06 -6.76 10.13
N PRO A 240 7.92 -7.79 10.24
CA PRO A 240 7.51 -9.19 10.14
C PRO A 240 6.49 -9.63 11.20
N ALA A 241 6.42 -8.94 12.33
CA ALA A 241 5.50 -9.22 13.45
C ALA A 241 4.38 -8.17 13.54
N TYR A 242 3.87 -7.74 12.39
CA TYR A 242 2.85 -6.69 12.29
C TYR A 242 1.63 -6.95 13.18
N ILE A 243 1.23 -5.97 14.00
CA ILE A 243 0.12 -6.10 14.96
C ILE A 243 -1.12 -5.28 14.57
N GLY A 244 -1.12 -4.70 13.38
CA GLY A 244 -2.21 -3.84 12.90
C GLY A 244 -3.30 -4.59 12.12
N PRO A 245 -4.33 -3.86 11.66
CA PRO A 245 -5.41 -4.42 10.87
C PRO A 245 -4.99 -4.76 9.45
N TYR A 246 -5.70 -5.70 8.84
CA TYR A 246 -5.61 -6.04 7.42
C TYR A 246 -6.85 -5.54 6.71
N PHE A 247 -6.71 -4.93 5.53
CA PHE A 247 -7.87 -4.51 4.75
C PHE A 247 -7.95 -5.33 3.47
N VAL A 248 -9.13 -5.80 3.11
CA VAL A 248 -9.39 -6.48 1.84
C VAL A 248 -10.31 -5.60 1.01
N ILE A 249 -9.86 -5.27 -0.19
CA ILE A 249 -10.61 -4.52 -1.19
C ILE A 249 -11.22 -5.52 -2.18
N PHE A 250 -12.52 -5.41 -2.42
CA PHE A 250 -13.27 -6.15 -3.41
C PHE A 250 -13.33 -5.27 -4.65
N GLN A 251 -12.39 -5.50 -5.56
CA GLN A 251 -12.30 -4.72 -6.79
C GLN A 251 -13.40 -5.16 -7.76
N ASN A 252 -13.98 -4.18 -8.43
CA ASN A 252 -14.82 -4.37 -9.59
C ASN A 252 -14.08 -3.93 -10.86
N ASP A 253 -14.45 -4.50 -11.99
CA ASP A 253 -13.96 -4.12 -13.31
C ASP A 253 -14.58 -2.77 -13.78
N GLU A 254 -14.22 -2.34 -14.99
CA GLU A 254 -14.76 -1.11 -15.60
C GLU A 254 -16.29 -1.15 -15.84
N ASN A 255 -16.89 -2.34 -15.86
CA ASN A 255 -18.32 -2.55 -16.02
C ASN A 255 -19.06 -2.58 -14.68
N GLY A 256 -18.32 -2.61 -13.56
CA GLY A 256 -18.85 -2.70 -12.21
C GLY A 256 -19.22 -4.13 -11.80
N ASP A 257 -18.68 -5.13 -12.49
CA ASP A 257 -18.74 -6.53 -12.07
C ASP A 257 -17.55 -6.87 -11.20
N PHE A 258 -17.75 -7.77 -10.23
CA PHE A 258 -16.68 -8.17 -9.32
C PHE A 258 -15.55 -8.84 -10.11
N ASP A 259 -14.33 -8.43 -9.81
CA ASP A 259 -13.11 -8.81 -10.53
C ASP A 259 -12.22 -9.64 -9.61
N GLU A 260 -11.67 -9.02 -8.57
CA GLU A 260 -10.65 -9.64 -7.72
C GLU A 260 -10.59 -9.04 -6.30
N HIS A 261 -9.78 -9.66 -5.44
CA HIS A 261 -9.52 -9.17 -4.09
C HIS A 261 -8.10 -8.60 -4.00
N LYS A 262 -7.93 -7.46 -3.31
CA LYS A 262 -6.61 -6.91 -2.98
C LYS A 262 -6.46 -6.65 -1.48
N VAL A 263 -5.43 -7.22 -0.88
CA VAL A 263 -5.10 -7.01 0.54
C VAL A 263 -4.25 -5.75 0.69
N ILE A 264 -4.50 -4.93 1.72
CA ILE A 264 -3.66 -3.81 2.12
C ILE A 264 -3.13 -4.08 3.53
N ILE A 265 -1.81 -4.07 3.70
CA ILE A 265 -1.11 -4.31 4.97
C ILE A 265 -0.33 -3.05 5.36
N GLY A 266 -0.42 -2.64 6.62
CA GLY A 266 0.30 -1.48 7.16
C GLY A 266 -0.53 -0.20 7.25
N ALA A 267 -1.71 -0.17 6.65
CA ALA A 267 -2.63 0.95 6.80
C ALA A 267 -3.19 0.98 8.24
N PRO A 268 -3.17 2.13 8.94
CA PRO A 268 -3.73 2.24 10.29
C PRO A 268 -5.26 2.38 10.29
N SER A 269 -5.88 2.51 9.12
CA SER A 269 -7.32 2.66 8.97
C SER A 269 -7.76 2.35 7.54
N ARG A 270 -9.05 2.04 7.40
CA ARG A 270 -9.73 1.86 6.11
C ARG A 270 -9.55 3.05 5.16
N VAL A 271 -9.53 4.28 5.69
CA VAL A 271 -9.30 5.52 4.92
C VAL A 271 -7.93 5.47 4.24
N VAL A 272 -6.89 5.12 5.00
CA VAL A 272 -5.52 5.03 4.47
C VAL A 272 -5.41 3.87 3.50
N ALA A 273 -6.04 2.72 3.77
CA ALA A 273 -6.07 1.59 2.84
C ALA A 273 -6.70 1.97 1.49
N ALA A 274 -7.82 2.68 1.53
CA ALA A 274 -8.51 3.18 0.34
C ALA A 274 -7.67 4.21 -0.43
N GLN A 275 -6.93 5.05 0.28
CA GLN A 275 -6.01 6.01 -0.34
C GLN A 275 -4.85 5.29 -1.04
N VAL A 276 -4.19 4.35 -0.35
CA VAL A 276 -3.09 3.56 -0.92
C VAL A 276 -3.54 2.83 -2.17
N TYR A 277 -4.72 2.21 -2.16
CA TYR A 277 -5.28 1.63 -3.37
C TYR A 277 -5.43 2.66 -4.48
N ARG A 278 -6.14 3.77 -4.24
CA ARG A 278 -6.40 4.80 -5.27
C ARG A 278 -5.14 5.45 -5.86
N GLU A 279 -4.06 5.57 -5.08
CA GLU A 279 -2.79 6.13 -5.57
C GLU A 279 -2.17 5.33 -6.72
N HIS A 280 -2.56 4.06 -6.88
CA HIS A 280 -2.03 3.16 -7.91
C HIS A 280 -2.93 3.01 -9.15
N TYR A 281 -4.03 3.76 -9.22
CA TYR A 281 -4.95 3.75 -10.36
C TYR A 281 -5.21 5.17 -10.89
N ASP A 282 -5.74 5.25 -12.10
CA ASP A 282 -6.13 6.52 -12.71
C ASP A 282 -7.17 7.29 -11.87
N GLU A 283 -7.15 8.63 -11.92
CA GLU A 283 -8.06 9.50 -11.18
C GLU A 283 -9.56 9.19 -11.43
N HIS A 284 -9.88 8.61 -12.59
CA HIS A 284 -11.23 8.26 -13.00
C HIS A 284 -11.59 6.78 -12.74
N TRP A 285 -10.68 6.01 -12.15
CA TRP A 285 -10.91 4.62 -11.77
C TRP A 285 -11.98 4.56 -10.67
N ALA A 286 -13.01 3.73 -10.91
CA ALA A 286 -14.14 3.56 -10.00
C ALA A 286 -14.34 2.10 -9.58
N GLY A 287 -13.34 1.24 -9.82
CA GLY A 287 -13.40 -0.18 -9.49
C GLY A 287 -13.10 -0.50 -8.03
N MET A 288 -12.84 0.50 -7.18
CA MET A 288 -12.75 0.28 -5.74
C MET A 288 -14.14 -0.03 -5.17
N GLY A 289 -14.47 -1.30 -4.99
CA GLY A 289 -15.72 -1.75 -4.37
C GLY A 289 -15.63 -1.75 -2.85
N GLN A 290 -16.03 -2.85 -2.22
CA GLN A 290 -16.05 -2.94 -0.76
C GLN A 290 -14.64 -2.95 -0.18
N ILE A 291 -14.46 -2.34 1.00
CA ILE A 291 -13.24 -2.48 1.79
C ILE A 291 -13.64 -3.05 3.15
N ILE A 292 -13.09 -4.20 3.52
CA ILE A 292 -13.38 -4.91 4.76
C ILE A 292 -12.12 -4.93 5.63
N GLU A 293 -12.28 -4.63 6.92
CA GLU A 293 -11.22 -4.76 7.92
C GLU A 293 -11.24 -6.17 8.54
N TYR A 294 -10.07 -6.79 8.66
CA TYR A 294 -9.86 -8.10 9.25
C TYR A 294 -8.78 -8.04 10.35
N SER A 295 -8.96 -8.86 11.39
CA SER A 295 -7.83 -9.31 12.21
C SER A 295 -6.94 -10.26 11.40
N TYR A 296 -5.75 -10.59 11.92
CA TYR A 296 -4.90 -11.58 11.28
C TYR A 296 -5.59 -12.94 11.10
N GLU A 297 -6.25 -13.44 12.15
CA GLU A 297 -6.99 -14.71 12.10
C GLU A 297 -8.17 -14.63 11.13
N GLY A 298 -8.86 -13.49 11.09
CA GLY A 298 -9.94 -13.25 10.15
C GLY A 298 -9.46 -13.28 8.69
N LEU A 299 -8.31 -12.67 8.41
CA LEU A 299 -7.69 -12.72 7.09
C LEU A 299 -7.31 -14.15 6.69
N LEU A 300 -6.70 -14.92 7.60
CA LEU A 300 -6.37 -16.33 7.33
C LEU A 300 -7.61 -17.15 6.99
N GLN A 301 -8.70 -16.95 7.72
CA GLN A 301 -9.96 -17.63 7.41
C GLN A 301 -10.49 -17.21 6.04
N PHE A 302 -10.48 -15.91 5.74
CA PHE A 302 -10.88 -15.39 4.43
C PHE A 302 -10.06 -16.00 3.28
N LEU A 303 -8.73 -16.06 3.40
CA LEU A 303 -7.85 -16.63 2.38
C LEU A 303 -8.04 -18.15 2.22
N GLU A 304 -8.33 -18.87 3.30
CA GLU A 304 -8.62 -20.31 3.23
C GLU A 304 -9.98 -20.57 2.58
N ASP A 305 -10.97 -19.75 2.90
CA ASP A 305 -12.32 -19.79 2.35
C ASP A 305 -12.34 -19.59 0.83
N LEU A 306 -11.54 -18.66 0.30
CA LEU A 306 -11.37 -18.45 -1.14
C LEU A 306 -10.88 -19.71 -1.88
N LYS A 307 -10.11 -20.59 -1.22
CA LYS A 307 -9.61 -21.83 -1.85
C LYS A 307 -10.72 -22.82 -2.16
N TYR A 308 -11.85 -22.77 -1.46
CA TYR A 308 -12.91 -23.78 -1.54
C TYR A 308 -14.24 -23.27 -2.14
N GLN A 309 -14.38 -21.98 -2.45
CA GLN A 309 -15.62 -21.42 -3.01
C GLN A 309 -15.37 -20.40 -4.12
N THR A 310 -16.17 -20.49 -5.20
CA THR A 310 -16.16 -19.58 -6.37
C THR A 310 -17.24 -18.49 -6.31
N ASP A 311 -18.02 -18.41 -5.22
CA ASP A 311 -19.11 -17.44 -5.06
C ASP A 311 -19.21 -17.04 -3.57
N TYR A 312 -18.52 -15.96 -3.17
CA TYR A 312 -18.74 -15.35 -1.86
C TYR A 312 -19.86 -14.31 -1.97
N SER A 313 -21.03 -14.66 -1.41
CA SER A 313 -22.08 -13.71 -1.06
C SER A 313 -21.66 -12.90 0.17
N VAL A 314 -21.69 -11.58 0.01
CA VAL A 314 -21.12 -10.51 0.83
C VAL A 314 -21.87 -10.30 2.17
N GLY A 315 -22.13 -11.36 2.93
CA GLY A 315 -23.14 -11.42 4.00
C GLY A 315 -22.90 -10.67 5.32
N ALA A 316 -21.76 -10.00 5.55
CA ALA A 316 -21.32 -9.70 6.92
C ALA A 316 -20.86 -8.26 7.23
N PHE A 317 -20.96 -7.28 6.32
CA PHE A 317 -20.23 -6.01 6.51
C PHE A 317 -20.98 -4.71 6.20
N TYR A 318 -22.30 -4.65 6.36
CA TYR A 318 -23.11 -3.48 5.96
C TYR A 318 -23.13 -2.26 6.89
N ASP A 319 -22.34 -2.24 7.97
CA ASP A 319 -22.49 -1.21 9.01
C ASP A 319 -21.36 -0.17 9.05
N ALA A 320 -20.32 -0.31 8.21
CA ALA A 320 -19.10 0.52 8.28
C ALA A 320 -19.36 2.03 8.05
N TRP A 321 -20.29 2.37 7.15
CA TRP A 321 -20.65 3.76 6.81
C TRP A 321 -21.13 4.56 8.03
N SER A 322 -21.72 3.89 9.03
CA SER A 322 -22.25 4.53 10.25
C SER A 322 -21.14 5.02 11.18
N ALA A 323 -19.92 4.48 11.04
CA ALA A 323 -18.78 4.78 11.90
C ALA A 323 -17.80 5.79 11.28
N ASP A 324 -17.54 5.70 9.98
CA ASP A 324 -16.50 6.50 9.28
C ASP A 324 -17.04 7.50 8.25
N GLY A 325 -18.32 7.41 7.88
CA GLY A 325 -18.94 8.25 6.85
C GLY A 325 -18.51 7.91 5.42
N ILE A 326 -17.93 6.73 5.18
CA ILE A 326 -17.51 6.24 3.87
C ILE A 326 -18.59 5.31 3.31
N TYR A 327 -19.09 5.64 2.13
CA TYR A 327 -20.11 4.86 1.43
C TYR A 327 -19.50 3.88 0.43
N GLU A 328 -20.14 2.73 0.30
CA GLU A 328 -19.86 1.79 -0.79
C GLU A 328 -20.38 2.38 -2.11
N PHE A 329 -19.76 2.05 -3.24
CA PHE A 329 -20.20 2.54 -4.54
C PHE A 329 -20.82 1.41 -5.35
N LEU A 330 -22.04 1.62 -5.86
CA LEU A 330 -22.71 0.67 -6.74
C LEU A 330 -22.85 1.23 -8.17
N PRO A 331 -22.84 0.36 -9.20
CA PRO A 331 -23.18 0.78 -10.55
C PRO A 331 -24.62 1.29 -10.60
N VAL A 332 -24.82 2.48 -11.15
CA VAL A 332 -26.16 3.08 -11.33
C VAL A 332 -27.08 2.14 -12.10
N SER A 333 -26.53 1.34 -13.02
CA SER A 333 -27.24 0.34 -13.81
C SER A 333 -27.78 -0.86 -13.01
N LYS A 334 -27.20 -1.16 -11.84
CA LYS A 334 -27.64 -2.26 -10.96
C LYS A 334 -28.70 -1.82 -9.94
N ILE A 335 -29.02 -0.53 -9.88
CA ILE A 335 -30.03 0.01 -8.96
C ILE A 335 -31.43 -0.10 -9.57
N ILE A 336 -32.27 -0.91 -8.94
CA ILE A 336 -33.69 -1.04 -9.24
C ILE A 336 -34.45 0.03 -8.46
N THR A 337 -34.95 1.01 -9.18
CA THR A 337 -35.79 2.09 -8.62
C THR A 337 -37.28 1.75 -8.62
N GLU A 338 -37.66 0.63 -9.22
CA GLU A 338 -39.05 0.18 -9.31
C GLU A 338 -39.60 -0.13 -7.91
N ASN A 339 -40.74 0.46 -7.56
CA ASN A 339 -41.41 0.34 -6.25
C ASN A 339 -40.66 0.97 -5.07
N ALA A 340 -39.62 1.76 -5.32
CA ALA A 340 -39.00 2.57 -4.28
C ALA A 340 -40.04 3.53 -3.64
N PRO A 341 -39.99 3.75 -2.32
CA PRO A 341 -40.89 4.69 -1.66
C PRO A 341 -40.74 6.12 -2.20
N GLU A 342 -41.85 6.78 -2.51
CA GLU A 342 -41.83 8.22 -2.80
C GLU A 342 -41.66 9.00 -1.49
N LEU A 343 -40.49 9.60 -1.30
CA LEU A 343 -40.13 10.37 -0.11
C LEU A 343 -39.82 11.82 -0.49
N LYS A 344 -40.12 12.74 0.43
CA LYS A 344 -39.60 14.10 0.33
C LYS A 344 -38.15 14.08 0.81
N GLU A 345 -37.20 14.17 -0.09
CA GLU A 345 -35.78 14.03 0.24
C GLU A 345 -35.20 15.33 0.79
N ALA A 346 -34.19 15.21 1.67
CA ALA A 346 -33.39 16.35 2.09
C ALA A 346 -32.61 16.91 0.90
N LYS A 347 -32.06 18.12 0.99
CA LYS A 347 -31.28 18.68 -0.11
C LYS A 347 -30.03 17.84 -0.33
N ILE A 348 -29.88 17.29 -1.53
CA ILE A 348 -28.84 16.31 -1.88
C ILE A 348 -27.67 16.95 -2.65
N SER A 349 -26.44 16.50 -2.38
CA SER A 349 -25.17 16.77 -3.05
C SER A 349 -24.64 15.53 -3.80
N ARG A 350 -23.52 15.64 -4.54
CA ARG A 350 -22.96 14.49 -5.26
C ARG A 350 -22.31 13.47 -4.31
N GLU A 351 -21.92 13.91 -3.12
CA GLU A 351 -21.28 13.09 -2.09
C GLU A 351 -22.29 12.27 -1.26
N ASP A 352 -23.58 12.64 -1.31
CA ASP A 352 -24.62 11.98 -0.51
C ASP A 352 -25.02 10.62 -1.09
N PRO A 353 -25.22 9.59 -0.23
CA PRO A 353 -25.55 8.24 -0.66
C PRO A 353 -27.02 8.06 -1.00
N ILE A 354 -27.33 7.01 -1.75
CA ILE A 354 -28.67 6.40 -1.78
C ILE A 354 -28.78 5.30 -0.74
N VAL A 355 -29.99 4.90 -0.38
CA VAL A 355 -30.22 3.76 0.52
C VAL A 355 -30.84 2.63 -0.29
N VAL A 356 -30.23 1.45 -0.24
CA VAL A 356 -30.66 0.26 -1.00
C VAL A 356 -30.64 -0.98 -0.13
N TYR A 357 -31.30 -2.05 -0.59
CA TYR A 357 -31.07 -3.39 -0.08
C TYR A 357 -30.73 -4.36 -1.20
N GLU A 358 -29.83 -5.30 -0.93
CA GLU A 358 -29.39 -6.33 -1.86
C GLU A 358 -30.26 -7.58 -1.74
N ARG A 359 -30.81 -8.05 -2.87
CA ARG A 359 -31.46 -9.35 -3.02
C ARG A 359 -31.00 -10.01 -4.31
N MET A 360 -30.43 -11.20 -4.23
CA MET A 360 -29.99 -12.00 -5.39
C MET A 360 -29.11 -11.19 -6.37
N ASN A 361 -28.11 -10.48 -5.84
CA ASN A 361 -27.19 -9.63 -6.61
C ASN A 361 -27.88 -8.47 -7.38
N GLN A 362 -29.04 -8.02 -6.89
CA GLN A 362 -29.73 -6.83 -7.37
C GLN A 362 -29.99 -5.88 -6.21
N TYR A 363 -29.93 -4.57 -6.47
CA TYR A 363 -30.04 -3.54 -5.44
C TYR A 363 -31.35 -2.77 -5.58
N TYR A 364 -32.22 -2.89 -4.59
CA TYR A 364 -33.56 -2.29 -4.59
C TYR A 364 -33.54 -1.01 -3.77
N MET A 365 -33.94 0.10 -4.39
CA MET A 365 -33.86 1.42 -3.76
C MET A 365 -34.93 1.64 -2.68
N VAL A 366 -34.50 2.21 -1.56
CA VAL A 366 -35.34 2.64 -0.43
C VAL A 366 -35.44 4.16 -0.35
N HIS A 367 -34.38 4.88 -0.71
CA HIS A 367 -34.30 6.34 -0.73
C HIS A 367 -33.21 6.79 -1.72
N GLY A 368 -33.40 7.92 -2.41
CA GLY A 368 -32.40 8.50 -3.29
C GLY A 368 -32.89 8.85 -4.71
N HIS A 369 -34.19 9.09 -4.91
CA HIS A 369 -34.74 9.46 -6.21
C HIS A 369 -34.11 10.74 -6.78
N GLU A 370 -33.95 11.79 -5.97
CA GLU A 370 -33.31 13.04 -6.41
C GLU A 370 -31.80 12.83 -6.65
N ARG A 371 -31.16 11.95 -5.87
CA ARG A 371 -29.74 11.59 -6.03
C ARG A 371 -29.47 10.78 -7.30
N MET A 372 -30.38 9.85 -7.64
CA MET A 372 -30.36 9.08 -8.88
C MET A 372 -30.57 9.99 -10.10
N ALA A 373 -31.52 10.94 -10.02
CA ALA A 373 -31.71 11.93 -11.07
C ALA A 373 -30.47 12.82 -11.25
N LEU A 374 -29.81 13.20 -10.15
CA LEU A 374 -28.54 13.93 -10.19
C LEU A 374 -27.43 13.10 -10.86
N ALA A 375 -27.28 11.82 -10.49
CA ALA A 375 -26.33 10.89 -11.11
C ALA A 375 -26.55 10.79 -12.63
N GLU A 376 -27.79 10.60 -13.06
CA GLU A 376 -28.16 10.53 -14.48
C GLU A 376 -27.80 11.83 -15.21
N SER A 377 -28.17 12.99 -14.65
CA SER A 377 -27.87 14.29 -15.26
C SER A 377 -26.37 14.55 -15.43
N ARG A 378 -25.55 13.93 -14.56
CA ARG A 378 -24.09 14.04 -14.54
C ARG A 378 -23.38 12.90 -15.24
N LYS A 379 -24.13 11.90 -15.73
CA LYS A 379 -23.61 10.66 -16.32
C LYS A 379 -22.66 9.91 -15.38
N GLU A 380 -22.97 9.92 -14.08
CA GLU A 380 -22.24 9.14 -13.09
C GLU A 380 -22.51 7.65 -13.35
N ARG A 381 -21.45 6.84 -13.38
CA ARG A 381 -21.54 5.38 -13.55
C ARG A 381 -21.71 4.66 -12.22
N MET A 382 -21.14 5.21 -11.17
CA MET A 382 -21.17 4.69 -9.81
C MET A 382 -21.84 5.71 -8.89
N ILE A 383 -22.53 5.23 -7.86
CA ILE A 383 -23.26 6.06 -6.90
C ILE A 383 -22.95 5.59 -5.48
N PRO A 384 -22.67 6.51 -4.53
CA PRO A 384 -22.48 6.13 -3.13
C PRO A 384 -23.78 5.56 -2.55
N CYS A 385 -23.65 4.51 -1.76
CA CYS A 385 -24.76 3.70 -1.26
C CYS A 385 -24.56 3.31 0.20
N ILE A 386 -25.69 3.28 0.91
CA ILE A 386 -25.88 2.53 2.15
C ILE A 386 -26.64 1.27 1.76
N ILE A 387 -26.02 0.09 1.93
CA ILE A 387 -26.55 -1.19 1.48
C ILE A 387 -26.99 -2.01 2.70
N PHE A 388 -28.13 -2.71 2.59
CA PHE A 388 -28.63 -3.66 3.60
C PHE A 388 -28.89 -5.04 2.97
N HIS A 389 -28.80 -6.14 3.73
CA HIS A 389 -29.16 -7.46 3.23
C HIS A 389 -30.67 -7.67 3.27
N ASP A 390 -31.22 -8.33 2.25
CA ASP A 390 -32.64 -8.70 2.22
C ASP A 390 -33.09 -9.57 3.40
N GLU A 391 -32.19 -10.35 4.01
CA GLU A 391 -32.52 -11.19 5.17
C GLU A 391 -32.82 -10.35 6.43
N ASP A 392 -32.17 -9.20 6.54
CA ASP A 392 -32.27 -8.30 7.68
C ASP A 392 -33.41 -7.30 7.53
N ILE A 393 -33.62 -6.81 6.32
CA ILE A 393 -34.55 -5.72 6.03
C ILE A 393 -35.86 -6.24 5.42
N ASN A 394 -36.98 -5.67 5.86
CA ASN A 394 -38.27 -5.91 5.22
C ASN A 394 -39.13 -4.66 5.23
N TRP A 395 -40.28 -4.73 4.57
CA TRP A 395 -41.16 -3.57 4.42
C TRP A 395 -41.68 -2.98 5.75
N GLN A 396 -41.79 -3.77 6.82
CA GLN A 396 -42.19 -3.25 8.13
C GLN A 396 -41.06 -2.43 8.76
N ILE A 397 -39.82 -2.91 8.65
CA ILE A 397 -38.62 -2.20 9.11
C ILE A 397 -38.45 -0.88 8.34
N ILE A 398 -38.53 -0.94 7.01
CA ILE A 398 -38.45 0.24 6.13
C ILE A 398 -39.49 1.29 6.52
N LYS A 399 -40.76 0.88 6.68
CA LYS A 399 -41.83 1.79 7.12
C LYS A 399 -41.60 2.38 8.51
N SER A 400 -41.08 1.59 9.45
CA SER A 400 -40.76 2.03 10.80
C SER A 400 -39.68 3.11 10.76
N ALA A 401 -38.58 2.85 10.04
CA ALA A 401 -37.46 3.77 9.89
C ALA A 401 -37.87 5.07 9.18
N ILE A 402 -38.59 5.00 8.05
CA ILE A 402 -39.09 6.18 7.32
C ILE A 402 -39.96 7.06 8.23
N ARG A 403 -40.85 6.45 9.03
CA ARG A 403 -41.70 7.20 9.96
C ARG A 403 -40.90 7.96 11.03
N ARG A 404 -39.75 7.39 11.45
CA ARG A 404 -38.86 7.97 12.45
C ARG A 404 -37.91 9.02 11.85
N ALA A 405 -37.59 8.92 10.56
CA ALA A 405 -36.66 9.81 9.87
C ALA A 405 -37.20 11.24 9.67
N GLY A 406 -38.52 11.44 9.77
CA GLY A 406 -39.14 12.77 9.61
C GLY A 406 -39.34 13.17 8.15
N SER A 407 -39.54 14.47 7.89
CA SER A 407 -39.70 15.01 6.54
C SER A 407 -39.14 16.45 6.47
N PRO A 408 -38.16 16.74 5.61
CA PRO A 408 -37.57 15.85 4.60
C PRO A 408 -36.72 14.71 5.18
N VAL A 409 -36.58 13.61 4.44
CA VAL A 409 -35.82 12.41 4.82
C VAL A 409 -34.38 12.55 4.34
N ASP A 410 -33.45 12.47 5.28
CA ASP A 410 -32.00 12.43 5.06
C ASP A 410 -31.54 10.96 4.90
N PRO A 411 -30.71 10.61 3.89
CA PRO A 411 -30.34 9.23 3.59
C PRO A 411 -29.51 8.58 4.70
N VAL A 412 -28.58 9.32 5.30
CA VAL A 412 -27.71 8.82 6.38
C VAL A 412 -28.53 8.56 7.64
N SER A 413 -29.41 9.50 7.99
CA SER A 413 -30.35 9.35 9.10
C SER A 413 -31.29 8.18 8.90
N LEU A 414 -31.78 7.97 7.67
CA LEU A 414 -32.62 6.82 7.33
C LEU A 414 -31.86 5.50 7.47
N GLY A 415 -30.62 5.44 6.96
CA GLY A 415 -29.74 4.27 7.15
C GLY A 415 -29.57 3.94 8.63
N ALA A 416 -29.34 4.95 9.48
CA ALA A 416 -29.08 4.70 10.91
C ALA A 416 -30.31 4.15 11.62
N LEU A 417 -31.49 4.64 11.23
CA LEU A 417 -32.76 4.17 11.76
C LEU A 417 -33.11 2.76 11.26
N LEU A 418 -32.77 2.41 10.02
CA LEU A 418 -32.93 1.05 9.50
C LEU A 418 -32.08 0.08 10.32
N GLN A 419 -30.81 0.42 10.55
CA GLN A 419 -29.90 -0.38 11.36
C GLN A 419 -30.43 -0.61 12.77
N GLU A 420 -30.86 0.45 13.45
CA GLU A 420 -31.42 0.35 14.81
C GLU A 420 -32.68 -0.54 14.86
N GLU A 421 -33.52 -0.51 13.83
CA GLU A 421 -34.72 -1.36 13.76
C GLU A 421 -34.37 -2.85 13.49
N ILE A 422 -33.31 -3.12 12.71
CA ILE A 422 -32.76 -4.45 12.47
C ILE A 422 -32.20 -5.03 13.79
N GLU A 423 -31.36 -4.28 14.49
CA GLU A 423 -30.77 -4.68 15.78
C GLU A 423 -31.84 -4.95 16.85
N LYS A 424 -32.86 -4.09 16.94
CA LYS A 424 -34.01 -4.30 17.85
C LYS A 424 -34.76 -5.60 17.56
N LYS A 425 -34.89 -5.98 16.29
CA LYS A 425 -35.53 -7.24 15.88
C LYS A 425 -34.67 -8.43 16.26
N ALA A 426 -33.36 -8.37 16.02
CA ALA A 426 -32.41 -9.41 16.41
C ALA A 426 -32.41 -9.64 17.93
N LEU A 427 -32.36 -8.55 18.72
CA LEU A 427 -32.34 -8.62 20.19
C LEU A 427 -33.65 -9.22 20.76
N LYS A 428 -34.80 -8.91 20.16
CA LYS A 428 -36.08 -9.53 20.53
C LYS A 428 -36.13 -11.02 20.20
N GLY A 429 -35.48 -11.46 19.13
CA GLY A 429 -35.36 -12.87 18.77
C GLY A 429 -34.45 -13.68 19.70
N LEU A 430 -33.48 -13.04 20.34
CA LEU A 430 -32.57 -13.66 21.33
C LEU A 430 -33.20 -13.80 22.74
N ILE A 431 -34.22 -13.00 23.04
CA ILE A 431 -34.89 -12.95 24.37
C ILE A 431 -36.22 -13.74 24.36
N ALA A 432 -36.74 -14.10 23.18
CA ALA A 432 -37.94 -14.92 22.99
C ALA A 432 -37.58 -16.41 22.85
#